data_AF-A0A7W4J4U6-F1
#
_entry.id   AF-A0A7W4J4U6-F1
#
_cell.length_a   1.000
_cell.length_b   1.000
_cell.length_c   1.000
_cell.angle_alpha   90.00
_cell.angle_beta   90.00
_cell.angle_gamma   90.00
#
_symmetry.space_group_name_H-M   'P 1'
#
loop_
_entity.id
_entity.type
_entity.pdbx_description
1 polymer ?
#
loop_
_entity_poly.entity_id
_entity_poly.type
_entity_poly.pdbx_seq_one_letter_code
_entity_poly.pdbx_strand_id
1 'polypeptide(L)' 'MTDDTESTIGPHQTARVLHDVRGLLSPAVLQADKLTTHPDPQVRDAAECILNAVEQAVQRLKDLSPPKPG' A
#
# COMPACT_ATOMS: atom_id res chain seq x y z
N MET A 1 -35.50 -8.13 15.95
CA MET A 1 -35.10 -7.39 14.73
C MET A 1 -33.66 -6.97 14.94
N THR A 2 -32.75 -7.90 14.70
CA THR A 2 -31.30 -7.72 14.84
C THR A 2 -30.68 -8.57 13.75
N ASP A 3 -30.63 -7.98 12.56
CA ASP A 3 -29.77 -8.45 11.47
C ASP A 3 -28.60 -7.46 11.42
N ASP A 4 -27.73 -7.53 12.43
CA ASP A 4 -26.39 -6.98 12.34
C ASP A 4 -25.57 -7.99 11.55
N THR A 5 -25.70 -7.92 10.22
CA THR A 5 -24.85 -8.68 9.32
C THR A 5 -23.45 -8.05 9.37
N GLU A 6 -22.66 -8.42 10.39
CA GLU A 6 -21.23 -8.19 10.43
C GLU A 6 -20.64 -8.88 9.19
N SER A 7 -20.39 -8.07 8.15
CA SER A 7 -19.88 -8.56 6.87
C SER A 7 -18.42 -8.91 7.05
N THR A 8 -18.16 -10.12 7.54
CA THR A 8 -16.83 -10.68 7.69
C THR A 8 -16.21 -10.83 6.30
N ILE A 9 -15.37 -9.87 5.92
CA ILE A 9 -14.55 -9.97 4.71
C ILE A 9 -13.67 -11.21 4.86
N GLY A 10 -13.96 -12.23 4.05
CA GLY A 10 -13.21 -13.48 4.06
C GLY A 10 -11.73 -13.25 3.68
N PRO A 11 -10.81 -14.11 4.13
CA PRO A 11 -9.35 -13.94 3.98
C PRO A 11 -8.92 -13.75 2.51
N HIS A 12 -9.63 -14.38 1.57
CA HIS A 12 -9.38 -14.23 0.12
C HIS A 12 -9.77 -12.85 -0.42
N GLN A 13 -10.81 -12.23 0.13
CA GLN A 13 -11.24 -10.89 -0.26
C GLN A 13 -10.26 -9.84 0.28
N THR A 14 -9.76 -10.01 1.51
CA THR A 14 -8.66 -9.19 2.05
C THR A 14 -7.42 -9.26 1.16
N ALA A 15 -6.94 -10.46 0.83
CA ALA A 15 -5.76 -10.61 -0.02
C ALA A 15 -5.91 -9.94 -1.40
N ARG A 16 -7.11 -10.02 -1.99
CA ARG A 16 -7.42 -9.34 -3.26
C ARG A 16 -7.41 -7.82 -3.12
N VAL A 17 -8.05 -7.27 -2.10
CA VAL A 17 -8.06 -5.82 -1.83
C VAL A 17 -6.63 -5.31 -1.62
N LEU A 18 -5.80 -6.03 -0.88
CA LEU A 18 -4.40 -5.66 -0.67
C LEU A 18 -3.59 -5.65 -1.98
N HIS A 19 -3.80 -6.66 -2.83
CA HIS A 19 -3.18 -6.71 -4.15
C HIS A 19 -3.60 -5.51 -5.01
N ASP A 20 -4.89 -5.19 -5.03
CA ASP A 20 -5.44 -4.08 -5.82
C ASP A 20 -4.89 -2.73 -5.32
N VAL A 21 -4.85 -2.51 -4.00
CA VAL A 21 -4.25 -1.29 -3.41
C VAL A 21 -2.78 -1.17 -3.78
N ARG A 22 -2.01 -2.26 -3.74
CA ARG A 22 -0.60 -2.24 -4.20
C ARG A 22 -0.49 -1.89 -5.69
N GLY A 23 -1.41 -2.39 -6.52
CA GLY A 23 -1.50 -2.01 -7.93
C GLY A 23 -1.75 -0.51 -8.11
N LEU A 24 -2.67 0.08 -7.34
CA LEU A 24 -2.99 1.51 -7.37
C LEU A 24 -1.83 2.41 -6.93
N LEU A 25 -0.98 1.93 -6.02
CA LEU A 25 0.17 2.68 -5.52
C LEU A 25 1.38 2.62 -6.48
N SER A 26 1.43 1.65 -7.39
CA SER A 26 2.59 1.42 -8.27
C SER A 26 2.96 2.62 -9.14
N PRO A 27 2.01 3.38 -9.75
CA PRO A 27 2.34 4.59 -10.49
C PRO A 27 2.95 5.69 -9.62
N ALA A 28 2.50 5.83 -8.36
CA ALA A 28 3.05 6.83 -7.43
C ALA A 28 4.50 6.50 -7.06
N VAL A 29 4.79 5.22 -6.80
CA VAL A 29 6.16 4.73 -6.56
C VAL A 29 7.06 5.03 -7.77
N LEU A 30 6.60 4.72 -8.98
CA LEU A 30 7.38 4.94 -10.20
C LEU A 30 7.67 6.43 -10.45
N GLN A 31 6.72 7.32 -10.16
CA GLN A 31 6.95 8.75 -10.31
C GLN A 31 7.88 9.30 -9.23
N ALA A 32 7.71 8.87 -7.97
CA ALA A 32 8.60 9.25 -6.89
C ALA A 32 10.04 8.76 -7.15
N ASP A 33 10.22 7.54 -7.64
CA ASP A 33 11.53 7.00 -8.03
C ASP A 33 12.25 7.89 -9.05
N LYS A 34 11.54 8.37 -10.09
CA LYS A 34 12.12 9.32 -11.06
C LYS A 34 12.59 10.62 -10.40
N LEU A 35 11.83 11.12 -9.42
CA LEU A 35 12.14 12.36 -8.71
C LEU A 35 13.38 12.26 -7.82
N THR A 36 13.79 11.04 -7.41
CA THR A 36 15.03 10.83 -6.63
C THR A 36 16.30 11.25 -7.39
N THR A 37 16.24 11.29 -8.71
CA THR A 37 17.37 11.73 -9.57
C THR A 37 17.31 13.21 -9.95
N HIS A 38 16.34 13.95 -9.43
CA HIS A 38 16.16 15.36 -9.77
C HIS A 38 17.34 16.22 -9.24
N PRO A 39 17.80 17.23 -9.99
CA PRO A 39 18.95 18.07 -9.57
C PRO A 39 18.67 18.87 -8.29
N ASP A 40 17.42 19.27 -8.08
CA ASP A 40 17.00 20.00 -6.87
C ASP A 40 16.95 19.07 -5.65
N PRO A 41 17.72 19.34 -4.57
CA PRO A 41 17.69 18.56 -3.34
C PRO A 41 16.31 18.51 -2.68
N GLN A 42 15.53 19.59 -2.69
CA GLN A 42 14.21 19.59 -2.04
C GLN A 42 13.23 18.64 -2.75
N VAL A 43 13.38 18.50 -4.08
CA VAL A 43 12.57 17.56 -4.87
C VAL A 43 12.96 16.12 -4.55
N ARG A 44 14.26 15.83 -4.35
CA ARG A 44 14.71 14.50 -3.93
C ARG A 44 14.21 14.15 -2.53
N ASP A 45 14.30 15.07 -1.58
CA ASP A 45 13.81 14.88 -0.21
C ASP A 45 12.29 14.58 -0.21
N ALA A 46 11.53 15.31 -1.03
CA ALA A 46 10.10 15.05 -1.21
C ALA A 46 9.83 13.66 -1.83
N ALA A 47 10.64 13.25 -2.80
CA ALA A 47 10.55 11.94 -3.43
C ALA A 47 10.79 10.80 -2.44
N GLU A 48 11.84 10.89 -1.64
CA GLU A 48 12.16 9.92 -0.58
C GLU A 48 11.04 9.87 0.47
N CYS A 49 10.48 11.01 0.85
CA CYS A 49 9.34 11.07 1.77
C CYS A 49 8.13 10.30 1.22
N ILE A 50 7.80 10.48 -0.07
CA ILE A 50 6.70 9.76 -0.73
C ILE A 50 6.98 8.25 -0.76
N LEU A 51 8.18 7.85 -1.17
CA LEU A 51 8.58 6.43 -1.23
C LEU A 51 8.46 5.77 0.15
N ASN A 52 9.00 6.41 1.20
CA ASN A 52 8.94 5.93 2.58
C ASN A 52 7.50 5.81 3.09
N ALA A 53 6.63 6.77 2.77
CA ALA A 53 5.23 6.73 3.18
C ALA A 53 4.47 5.58 2.48
N VAL A 54 4.70 5.37 1.19
CA VAL A 54 4.08 4.28 0.43
C VAL A 54 4.59 2.91 0.92
N GLU A 55 5.88 2.77 1.20
CA GLU A 55 6.45 1.54 1.72
C GLU A 55 5.85 1.18 3.10
N GLN A 56 5.75 2.15 4.00
CA GLN A 56 5.09 1.97 5.29
C GLN A 56 3.62 1.55 5.13
N ALA A 57 2.88 2.18 4.22
CA ALA A 57 1.50 1.81 3.94
C ALA A 57 1.40 0.36 3.43
N VAL A 58 2.24 -0.02 2.46
CA VAL A 58 2.30 -1.40 1.93
C VAL A 58 2.66 -2.40 3.01
N GLN A 59 3.58 -2.07 3.92
CA GLN A 59 3.95 -2.95 5.02
C GLN A 59 2.78 -3.17 5.99
N ARG A 60 2.11 -2.09 6.43
CA ARG A 60 0.91 -2.18 7.26
C ARG A 60 -0.19 -3.01 6.61
N LEU A 61 -0.35 -2.86 5.30
CA LEU A 61 -1.30 -3.63 4.51
C LEU A 61 -0.96 -5.13 4.49
N LYS A 62 0.31 -5.51 4.37
CA LYS A 62 0.75 -6.92 4.47
C LYS A 62 0.47 -7.49 5.86
N ASP A 63 0.69 -6.70 6.91
CA ASP A 63 0.45 -7.11 8.30
C ASP A 63 -1.04 -7.40 8.58
N LEU A 64 -1.95 -6.83 7.78
CA LEU A 64 -3.39 -7.11 7.85
C LEU A 64 -3.81 -8.39 7.10
N SER A 65 -2.93 -8.98 6.27
CA SER A 65 -3.25 -10.21 5.57
C SER A 65 -3.04 -11.42 6.50
N PRO A 66 -3.97 -12.39 6.53
CA PRO A 66 -3.79 -13.60 7.34
C PRO A 66 -2.58 -14.39 6.83
N PRO A 67 -1.79 -15.00 7.74
CA PRO A 67 -0.62 -15.79 7.35
C PRO A 67 -1.06 -16.94 6.43
N LYS A 68 -0.32 -17.12 5.33
CA LYS A 68 -0.56 -18.22 4.38
C LYS A 68 -0.41 -19.55 5.16
N PRO A 69 -1.41 -20.45 5.16
CA PRO A 69 -1.22 -21.78 5.75
C PRO A 69 -0.15 -22.51 4.94
N GLY A 70 0.86 -23.01 5.66
CA GLY A 70 1.91 -23.89 5.13
C GLY A 70 1.42 -25.28 4.81
#